data_AF-A0A1V5NQA3-F1
#
_entry.id   AF-A0A1V5NQA3-F1
#
_cell.length_a   1.000
_cell.length_b   1.000
_cell.length_c   1.000
_cell.angle_alpha   90.00
_cell.angle_beta   90.00
_cell.angle_gamma   90.00
#
_symmetry.space_group_name_H-M   'P 1'
#
loop_
_entity.id
_entity.type
_entity.pdbx_description
1 polymer ?
#
loop_
_entity_poly.entity_id
_entity_poly.type
_entity_poly.pdbx_seq_one_letter_code
_entity_poly.pdbx_strand_id
1 'polypeptide(L)'
;MKVIYKITYPNGKIYIGKDLTDSINYFGSANSKLIGQDFTREERRDFTIRKEIIWESETASDEEVNLKEVEYIRQYQSHNPSIGYNQWPKFKPF
;
A
#
# COMPACT_ATOMS: atom_id res chain seq x y z
N MET A 1 9.29 5.53 15.20
CA MET A 1 8.61 6.35 14.17
C MET A 1 7.41 5.55 13.67
N LYS A 2 6.25 6.17 13.47
CA LYS A 2 5.11 5.52 12.79
C LYS A 2 4.98 6.13 11.41
N VAL A 3 4.76 5.30 10.40
CA VAL A 3 4.76 5.75 9.00
C VAL A 3 3.56 5.20 8.24
N ILE A 4 3.07 6.00 7.28
CA ILE A 4 2.29 5.50 6.15
C ILE A 4 3.24 5.43 4.96
N TYR A 5 3.22 4.31 4.24
CA TYR A 5 4.01 4.12 3.04
C TYR A 5 3.13 3.77 1.84
N LYS A 6 3.69 4.04 0.66
CA LYS A 6 3.16 3.63 -0.64
C LYS A 6 4.14 2.66 -1.30
N ILE A 7 3.64 1.50 -1.70
CA ILE A 7 4.35 0.57 -2.56
C ILE A 7 3.84 0.74 -3.98
N THR A 8 4.75 0.88 -4.94
CA THR A 8 4.43 0.90 -6.38
C THR A 8 4.99 -0.35 -7.05
N TYR A 9 4.12 -1.05 -7.79
CA TYR A 9 4.44 -2.27 -8.54
C TYR A 9 4.78 -1.95 -10.01
N PRO A 10 5.40 -2.88 -10.77
CA PRO A 10 5.82 -2.62 -12.15
C PRO A 10 4.68 -2.23 -13.10
N ASN A 11 3.46 -2.69 -12.84
CA ASN A 11 2.27 -2.35 -13.62
C ASN A 11 1.68 -0.96 -13.26
N GLY A 12 2.37 -0.19 -12.40
CA GLY A 12 1.93 1.12 -11.94
C GLY A 12 0.88 1.09 -10.82
N LYS A 13 0.34 -0.08 -10.47
CA LYS A 13 -0.59 -0.19 -9.34
C LYS A 13 0.12 0.03 -8.02
N ILE A 14 -0.63 0.53 -7.04
CA ILE A 14 -0.10 0.89 -5.73
C ILE A 14 -0.75 0.13 -4.56
N TYR A 15 -0.05 0.07 -3.44
CA TYR A 15 -0.58 -0.35 -2.16
C TYR A 15 -0.20 0.67 -1.09
N ILE A 16 -1.18 1.13 -0.31
CA ILE A 16 -0.97 2.01 0.83
C ILE A 16 -1.05 1.15 2.09
N GLY A 17 -0.05 1.26 2.96
CA GLY A 17 -0.05 0.58 4.25
C GLY A 17 0.62 1.44 5.31
N LYS A 18 0.48 1.01 6.57
CA LYS A 18 1.17 1.60 7.71
C LYS A 18 2.23 0.67 8.30
N ASP A 19 3.20 1.26 8.99
CA ASP A 19 4.17 0.58 9.83
C ASP A 19 4.32 1.35 11.13
N LEU A 20 4.02 0.69 12.26
CA LEU A 20 4.10 1.29 13.59
C LEU A 20 5.50 1.19 14.21
N THR A 21 6.39 0.44 13.56
CA THR A 21 7.74 0.09 14.03
C THR A 21 8.85 0.72 13.21
N ASP A 22 8.53 1.23 12.03
CA ASP A 22 9.49 1.77 11.04
C ASP A 22 10.56 0.73 10.64
N SER A 23 10.10 -0.46 10.29
CA SER A 23 10.97 -1.53 9.83
C SER A 23 11.39 -1.30 8.37
N ILE A 24 12.71 -1.23 8.16
CA ILE A 24 13.30 -0.99 6.85
C ILE A 24 12.96 -2.07 5.80
N ASN A 25 12.75 -3.32 6.23
CA ASN A 25 12.46 -4.46 5.36
C ASN A 25 10.98 -4.86 5.33
N TYR A 26 10.08 -4.06 5.92
CA TYR A 26 8.64 -4.33 5.86
C TYR A 26 8.00 -3.71 4.62
N PHE A 27 7.48 -4.56 3.73
CA PHE A 27 6.80 -4.19 2.46
C PHE A 27 5.29 -4.52 2.50
N GLY A 28 4.69 -4.40 3.67
CA GLY A 28 3.25 -4.48 3.85
C GLY A 28 2.62 -5.86 3.74
N SER A 29 1.29 -5.86 3.73
CA SER A 29 0.44 -7.06 3.86
C SER A 29 -0.53 -7.18 2.68
N ALA A 30 -0.16 -6.66 1.51
CA ALA A 30 -0.98 -6.73 0.31
C ALA A 30 -1.23 -8.20 -0.08
N ASN A 31 -2.43 -8.48 -0.61
CA ASN A 31 -2.84 -9.84 -0.93
C ASN A 31 -2.03 -10.38 -2.13
N SER A 32 -1.16 -11.36 -1.87
CA SER A 32 -0.27 -11.94 -2.89
C SER A 32 -1.01 -12.60 -4.05
N LYS A 33 -2.21 -13.15 -3.82
CA LYS A 33 -3.03 -13.74 -4.88
C LYS A 33 -3.58 -12.67 -5.82
N LEU A 34 -3.98 -11.51 -5.29
CA LEU A 34 -4.49 -10.38 -6.08
C LEU A 34 -3.39 -9.78 -6.95
N ILE A 35 -2.23 -9.50 -6.36
CA ILE A 35 -1.06 -8.99 -7.10
C ILE A 35 -0.66 -10.00 -8.18
N GLY A 36 -0.61 -11.28 -7.84
CA GLY A 36 -0.23 -12.33 -8.78
C GLY A 36 -1.12 -12.44 -10.02
N GLN A 37 -2.37 -11.94 -9.98
CA GLN A 37 -3.25 -11.94 -11.16
C GLN A 37 -2.74 -10.99 -12.27
N ASP A 38 -1.96 -9.97 -11.91
CA ASP A 38 -1.46 -8.96 -12.85
C ASP A 38 -0.06 -9.26 -13.40
N PHE A 39 0.58 -10.37 -12.99
CA PHE A 39 1.96 -10.70 -13.40
C PHE A 39 2.11 -12.16 -13.83
N THR A 40 2.72 -12.34 -15.00
CA THR A 40 3.13 -13.65 -15.54
C THR A 40 4.25 -14.31 -14.71
N ARG A 41 4.54 -15.58 -14.97
CA ARG A 41 5.64 -16.28 -14.26
C ARG A 41 6.99 -15.64 -14.59
N GLU A 42 7.16 -15.16 -15.82
CA GLU A 42 8.38 -14.55 -16.34
C GLU A 42 8.64 -13.20 -15.67
N GLU A 43 7.64 -12.32 -15.59
CA GLU A 43 7.74 -11.03 -14.88
C GLU A 43 8.03 -11.22 -13.39
N ARG A 44 7.55 -12.30 -12.77
CA ARG A 44 7.85 -12.60 -11.36
C ARG A 44 9.29 -13.01 -11.10
N ARG A 45 10.06 -13.41 -12.12
CA ARG A 45 11.46 -13.83 -11.94
C ARG A 45 12.37 -12.65 -11.62
N ASP A 46 12.03 -11.48 -12.16
CA ASP A 46 12.76 -10.25 -11.94
C ASP A 46 11.78 -9.07 -12.04
N PHE A 47 11.47 -8.48 -10.88
CA PHE A 47 10.75 -7.24 -10.83
C PHE A 47 11.17 -6.41 -9.62
N THR A 48 11.05 -5.10 -9.76
CA THR A 48 11.31 -4.14 -8.69
C THR A 48 10.00 -3.57 -8.17
N ILE A 49 9.91 -3.42 -6.86
CA ILE A 49 8.88 -2.59 -6.21
C ILE A 49 9.56 -1.42 -5.52
N ARG A 50 8.85 -0.29 -5.41
CA ARG A 50 9.35 0.90 -4.72
C ARG A 50 8.49 1.19 -3.50
N LYS A 51 9.10 1.30 -2.33
CA LYS A 51 8.46 1.81 -1.09
C LYS A 51 8.82 3.29 -0.91
N GLU A 52 7.82 4.12 -0.66
CA GLU A 52 7.97 5.55 -0.33
C GLU A 52 7.26 5.80 1.01
N ILE A 53 7.93 6.43 1.98
CA ILE A 53 7.25 7.00 3.16
C ILE A 53 6.54 8.27 2.68
N ILE A 54 5.24 8.35 2.91
CA ILE A 54 4.38 9.46 2.45
C ILE A 54 3.79 10.26 3.61
N TRP A 55 3.90 9.73 4.83
CA TRP A 55 3.57 10.41 6.09
C TRP A 55 4.31 9.72 7.23
N GLU A 56 4.74 10.48 8.23
CA GLU A 56 5.40 9.96 9.43
C GLU A 56 5.08 10.78 10.67
N SER A 57 5.15 10.15 11.84
CA SER A 57 4.97 10.81 13.14
C SER A 57 5.62 10.04 14.28
N GLU A 58 6.25 10.75 15.20
CA GLU A 58 6.77 10.19 16.46
C GLU A 58 5.70 10.09 17.55
N THR A 59 4.69 10.97 17.51
CA THR A 59 3.76 11.17 18.63
C THR A 59 2.34 10.70 18.34
N ALA A 60 2.00 10.39 17.09
CA ALA A 60 0.67 9.91 16.74
C ALA A 60 0.33 8.62 17.49
N SER A 61 -0.90 8.53 17.99
CA SER A 61 -1.52 7.30 18.48
C SER A 61 -1.74 6.31 17.34
N ASP A 62 -1.92 5.02 17.66
CA ASP A 62 -2.23 4.01 16.64
C ASP A 62 -3.54 4.30 15.91
N GLU A 63 -4.50 4.93 16.59
CA GLU A 63 -5.79 5.31 16.01
C GLU A 63 -5.64 6.44 15.00
N GLU A 64 -4.82 7.46 15.28
CA GLU A 64 -4.51 8.51 14.29
C GLU A 64 -3.82 7.93 13.06
N VAL A 65 -2.90 6.97 13.24
CA VAL A 65 -2.27 6.26 12.11
C VAL A 65 -3.29 5.46 11.31
N ASN A 66 -4.23 4.78 11.98
CA ASN A 66 -5.31 4.05 11.30
C ASN A 66 -6.19 4.98 10.46
N LEU A 67 -6.57 6.14 11.00
CA LEU A 67 -7.35 7.14 10.28
C LEU A 67 -6.57 7.72 9.10
N LYS A 68 -5.27 8.01 9.28
CA LYS A 68 -4.39 8.47 8.21
C LYS A 68 -4.22 7.44 7.10
N GLU A 69 -4.06 6.16 7.43
CA GLU A 69 -4.02 5.09 6.42
C GLU A 69 -5.26 5.12 5.53
N VAL A 70 -6.47 5.25 6.12
CA VAL A 70 -7.73 5.32 5.36
C VAL A 70 -7.82 6.57 4.50
N GLU A 71 -7.42 7.73 5.04
CA GLU A 71 -7.35 8.99 4.31
C GLU A 71 -6.50 8.85 3.05
N TYR A 72 -5.29 8.29 3.20
CA TYR A 72 -4.36 8.09 2.09
C TYR A 72 -4.85 7.02 1.09
N ILE A 73 -5.45 5.92 1.56
CA ILE A 73 -6.08 4.93 0.64
C ILE A 73 -7.14 5.58 -0.25
N ARG A 74 -7.92 6.54 0.29
CA ARG A 74 -8.93 7.28 -0.47
C ARG A 74 -8.30 8.32 -1.40
N GLN A 75 -7.36 9.11 -0.88
CA GLN A 75 -6.66 10.15 -1.64
C GLN A 75 -5.94 9.58 -2.87
N TYR A 76 -5.23 8.47 -2.71
CA TYR A 76 -4.51 7.80 -3.79
C TYR A 76 -5.37 6.79 -4.55
N GLN A 77 -6.62 6.59 -4.15
CA GLN A 77 -7.54 5.60 -4.71
C GLN A 77 -6.95 4.18 -4.79
N SER A 78 -6.05 3.80 -3.88
CA SER A 78 -5.39 2.50 -3.92
C SER A 78 -6.35 1.33 -3.66
N HIS A 79 -7.59 1.62 -3.27
CA HIS A 79 -8.68 0.67 -3.12
C HIS A 79 -9.48 0.42 -4.42
N ASN A 80 -9.31 1.24 -5.44
CA ASN A 80 -9.82 1.02 -6.79
C ASN A 80 -8.97 -0.06 -7.48
N PRO A 81 -9.54 -1.21 -7.91
CA PRO A 81 -8.77 -2.30 -8.52
C PRO A 81 -7.99 -1.95 -9.80
N SER A 82 -8.36 -0.84 -10.46
CA SER A 82 -7.62 -0.30 -11.61
C SER A 82 -6.38 0.50 -11.21
N ILE A 83 -6.29 0.96 -9.96
CA ILE A 83 -5.23 1.84 -9.46
C ILE A 83 -4.38 1.13 -8.39
N GLY A 84 -4.95 0.23 -7.59
CA GLY A 84 -4.21 -0.37 -6.48
C GLY A 84 -4.78 -1.67 -5.93
N TYR A 85 -4.13 -2.12 -4.86
CA TYR A 85 -4.32 -3.43 -4.25
C TYR A 85 -4.94 -3.41 -2.84
N ASN A 86 -5.29 -2.24 -2.30
CA ASN A 86 -6.03 -2.19 -1.04
C ASN A 86 -7.44 -2.75 -1.26
N GLN A 87 -7.91 -3.61 -0.38
CA GLN A 87 -9.28 -4.16 -0.46
C GLN A 87 -10.24 -3.44 0.49
N TRP A 88 -9.70 -2.64 1.41
CA TRP A 88 -10.44 -1.85 2.37
C TRP A 88 -9.89 -0.42 2.43
N PRO A 89 -10.75 0.61 2.56
CA PRO A 89 -12.22 0.55 2.47
C PRO A 89 -12.70 0.05 1.10
N LYS A 90 -13.88 -0.59 1.05
CA LYS A 90 -14.42 -1.12 -0.21
C LYS A 90 -14.61 0.03 -1.22
N PHE A 91 -14.06 -0.14 -2.41
CA PHE A 91 -14.27 0.79 -3.52
C PHE A 91 -15.72 0.72 -4.01
N LYS A 92 -16.29 1.90 -4.26
CA LYS A 92 -17.61 2.06 -4.87
C LYS A 92 -17.41 2.84 -6.17
N PRO A 93 -17.57 2.21 -7.35
CA PRO A 93 -17.61 2.97 -8.59
C PRO A 93 -18.83 3.91 -8.54
N PHE A 94 -18.64 5.15 -8.98
CA PHE A 94 -19.73 6.10 -9.18
C PHE A 94 -20.53 5.74 -10.42
#